data_AF-A0A352A9T3-F1
#
_entry.id   AF-A0A352A9T3-F1
#
_cell.length_a   1.000
_cell.length_b   1.000
_cell.length_c   1.000
_cell.angle_alpha   90.00
_cell.angle_beta   90.00
_cell.angle_gamma   90.00
#
_symmetry.space_group_name_H-M   'P 1'
#
loop_
_entity.id
_entity.type
_entity.pdbx_description
1 polymer ?
#
loop_
_entity_poly.entity_id
_entity_poly.type
_entity_poly.pdbx_seq_one_letter_code
_entity_poly.pdbx_strand_id
1 'polypeptide(L)'
;MKSQLKIIVLIMFVMIFFCSCSHDEKNEIEIGDIVILKGINEKIIVVGKDIESIDQNKKYDYLGYFYNTGYIGDNGNVFFDEFAVERVYHAEYKEK
;
A
#
# COMPACT_ATOMS: atom_id res chain seq x y z
N MET A 1 -47.04 -1.43 -16.88
CA MET A 1 -46.01 -0.36 -16.96
C MET A 1 -45.46 0.09 -15.60
N LYS A 2 -46.28 0.31 -14.55
CA LYS A 2 -45.80 0.80 -13.23
C LYS A 2 -44.86 -0.15 -12.46
N SER A 3 -44.90 -1.46 -12.72
CA SER A 3 -44.07 -2.46 -12.02
C SER A 3 -42.61 -2.46 -12.47
N GLN A 4 -42.37 -2.32 -13.78
CA GLN A 4 -41.01 -2.31 -14.35
C GLN A 4 -40.20 -1.08 -13.90
N LEU A 5 -40.87 0.06 -13.73
CA LEU A 5 -40.22 1.29 -13.23
C LEU A 5 -39.75 1.15 -11.78
N LYS A 6 -40.48 0.39 -10.94
CA LYS A 6 -40.06 0.13 -9.55
C LYS A 6 -38.82 -0.77 -9.48
N ILE A 7 -38.75 -1.78 -10.35
CA ILE A 7 -37.60 -2.69 -10.41
C ILE A 7 -36.35 -1.96 -10.89
N ILE A 8 -36.47 -1.10 -11.92
CA ILE A 8 -35.34 -0.29 -12.41
C ILE A 8 -34.84 0.67 -11.34
N VAL A 9 -35.74 1.35 -10.63
CA VAL A 9 -35.34 2.24 -9.51
C VAL A 9 -34.68 1.46 -8.38
N LEU A 10 -35.14 0.26 -8.07
CA LEU A 10 -34.53 -0.60 -7.05
C LEU A 10 -33.13 -1.08 -7.46
N ILE A 11 -32.95 -1.49 -8.73
CA ILE A 11 -31.64 -1.89 -9.26
C ILE A 11 -30.68 -0.70 -9.28
N MET A 12 -31.15 0.48 -9.67
CA MET A 12 -30.33 1.69 -9.62
C MET A 12 -29.94 2.05 -8.17
N PHE A 13 -30.85 1.92 -7.21
CA PHE A 13 -30.52 2.13 -5.79
C PHE A 13 -29.50 1.11 -5.27
N VAL A 14 -29.62 -0.17 -5.64
CA VAL A 14 -28.67 -1.23 -5.26
C VAL A 14 -27.30 -1.00 -5.90
N MET A 15 -27.25 -0.57 -7.17
CA MET A 15 -26.00 -0.22 -7.85
C MET A 15 -25.32 1.00 -7.23
N ILE A 16 -26.08 2.03 -6.85
CA ILE A 16 -25.55 3.21 -6.14
C ILE A 16 -25.02 2.80 -4.76
N PHE A 17 -25.75 1.93 -4.04
CA PHE A 17 -25.33 1.45 -2.72
C PHE A 17 -24.07 0.58 -2.78
N PHE A 18 -23.92 -0.25 -3.81
CA PHE A 18 -22.67 -0.99 -4.07
C PHE A 18 -21.52 -0.08 -4.53
N CYS A 19 -21.82 0.99 -5.28
CA CYS A 19 -20.81 1.94 -5.77
C CYS A 19 -20.24 2.83 -4.66
N SER A 20 -21.03 3.17 -3.64
CA SER A 20 -20.54 3.96 -2.48
C SER A 20 -19.66 3.18 -1.49
N CYS A 21 -19.40 1.89 -1.71
CA CYS A 21 -18.63 1.05 -0.79
C CYS A 21 -17.18 0.78 -1.24
N SER A 22 -16.77 1.26 -2.42
CA SER A 22 -15.38 1.16 -2.90
C SER A 22 -14.63 2.48 -2.70
N HIS A 23 -14.69 3.05 -1.50
CA HIS A 23 -13.57 3.85 -1.03
C HIS A 23 -12.63 2.85 -0.37
N ASP A 24 -11.78 2.24 -1.19
CA ASP A 24 -10.57 1.62 -0.70
C ASP A 24 -9.81 2.78 -0.02
N GLU A 25 -9.83 2.81 1.30
CA GLU A 25 -8.96 3.69 2.07
C GLU A 25 -7.55 3.23 1.72
N LYS A 26 -7.02 3.82 0.65
CA LYS A 26 -5.71 3.52 0.10
C LYS A 26 -4.74 3.89 1.21
N ASN A 27 -4.38 2.92 2.05
CA ASN A 27 -3.44 3.11 3.15
C ASN A 27 -2.12 3.56 2.51
N GLU A 28 -1.93 4.87 2.44
CA GLU A 28 -0.79 5.46 1.78
C GLU A 28 0.44 5.10 2.60
N ILE A 29 1.40 4.43 1.98
CA ILE A 29 2.62 4.03 2.67
C ILE A 29 3.49 5.27 2.83
N GLU A 30 3.84 5.57 4.08
CA GLU A 30 4.68 6.69 4.47
C GLU A 30 6.10 6.23 4.81
N ILE A 31 7.04 7.18 4.81
CA ILE A 31 8.39 6.93 5.31
C ILE A 31 8.29 6.67 6.82
N GLY A 32 8.94 5.60 7.29
CA GLY A 32 8.87 5.13 8.68
C GLY A 32 7.89 3.98 8.88
N ASP A 33 6.99 3.74 7.93
CA ASP A 33 6.12 2.56 7.97
C ASP A 33 6.93 1.27 7.86
N ILE A 34 6.39 0.22 8.46
CA ILE A 34 6.94 -1.13 8.35
C ILE A 34 6.03 -1.93 7.43
N VAL A 35 6.58 -2.53 6.37
CA VAL A 35 5.85 -3.33 5.41
C VAL A 35 6.30 -4.79 5.42
N ILE A 36 5.41 -5.67 4.99
CA ILE A 36 5.71 -7.06 4.61
C ILE A 36 5.37 -7.20 3.13
N LEU A 37 6.32 -7.69 2.34
CA LEU A 37 6.12 -7.94 0.92
C LEU A 37 5.58 -9.36 0.68
N LYS A 38 4.87 -9.54 -0.42
CA LYS A 38 4.30 -10.83 -0.82
C LYS A 38 5.40 -11.89 -0.94
N GLY A 39 5.22 -13.01 -0.25
CA GLY A 39 6.10 -14.19 -0.35
C GLY A 39 7.31 -14.16 0.59
N ILE A 40 7.47 -13.12 1.41
CA ILE A 40 8.50 -13.04 2.46
C ILE A 40 7.84 -12.68 3.80
N ASN A 41 8.48 -12.99 4.92
CA ASN A 41 7.96 -12.69 6.26
C ASN A 41 8.78 -11.61 6.99
N GLU A 42 9.86 -11.17 6.35
CA GLU A 42 10.76 -10.16 6.85
C GLU A 42 10.08 -8.79 6.84
N LYS A 43 10.27 -8.06 7.94
CA LYS A 43 9.79 -6.69 8.09
C LYS A 43 10.76 -5.73 7.42
N ILE A 44 10.25 -4.83 6.59
CA ILE A 44 11.03 -3.80 5.92
C ILE A 44 10.52 -2.44 6.39
N ILE A 45 11.42 -1.57 6.87
CA ILE A 45 11.08 -0.17 7.12
C ILE A 45 11.25 0.65 5.86
N VAL A 46 10.25 1.46 5.53
CA VAL A 46 10.30 2.37 4.39
C VAL A 46 11.12 3.60 4.75
N VAL A 47 12.10 3.93 3.91
CA VAL A 47 13.01 5.07 4.11
C VAL A 47 12.99 6.06 2.95
N GLY A 48 12.38 5.71 1.81
CA GLY A 48 12.26 6.60 0.65
C GLY A 48 11.05 6.25 -0.21
N LYS A 49 10.55 7.25 -0.95
CA LYS A 49 9.45 7.16 -1.92
C LYS A 49 9.93 7.70 -3.28
N ASP A 50 9.41 7.15 -4.38
CA ASP A 50 9.76 7.52 -5.78
C ASP A 50 11.28 7.55 -6.01
N ILE A 51 11.92 6.41 -5.77
CA ILE A 51 13.38 6.29 -5.79
C ILE A 51 13.86 5.67 -7.09
N GLU A 52 14.91 6.26 -7.66
CA GLU A 52 15.63 5.71 -8.79
C GLU A 52 16.85 4.93 -8.32
N SER A 53 16.88 3.63 -8.60
CA SER A 53 18.05 2.79 -8.37
C SER A 53 19.04 3.03 -9.51
N ILE A 54 20.19 3.63 -9.21
CA ILE A 54 21.26 3.88 -10.18
C ILE A 54 21.80 2.55 -10.73
N ASP A 55 22.03 1.58 -9.85
CA ASP A 55 22.60 0.28 -10.23
C ASP A 55 21.68 -0.52 -11.14
N GLN A 56 20.36 -0.42 -10.92
CA GLN A 56 19.36 -1.15 -11.69
C GLN A 56 18.76 -0.32 -12.83
N ASN A 57 19.10 0.97 -12.90
CA ASN A 57 18.52 1.96 -13.81
C ASN A 57 16.98 1.85 -13.89
N LYS A 58 16.34 1.69 -12.72
CA LYS A 58 14.90 1.49 -12.58
C LYS A 58 14.35 2.35 -11.45
N LYS A 59 13.15 2.90 -11.68
CA LYS A 59 12.36 3.57 -10.64
C LYS A 59 11.50 2.59 -9.87
N TYR A 60 11.39 2.84 -8.58
CA TYR A 60 10.60 2.09 -7.63
C TYR A 60 9.75 3.03 -6.79
N ASP A 61 8.58 2.57 -6.39
CA ASP A 61 7.71 3.35 -5.52
C ASP A 61 8.37 3.58 -4.16
N TYR A 62 9.11 2.59 -3.64
CA TYR A 62 9.69 2.61 -2.30
C TYR A 62 11.12 2.06 -2.22
N LEU A 63 11.88 2.61 -1.27
CA LEU A 63 13.14 2.08 -0.76
C LEU A 63 12.99 1.76 0.73
N GLY A 64 13.51 0.61 1.15
CA GLY A 64 13.50 0.21 2.55
C GLY A 64 14.74 -0.57 2.98
N TYR A 65 14.78 -0.85 4.28
CA TYR A 65 15.77 -1.72 4.94
C TYR A 65 15.08 -2.80 5.76
N PHE A 66 15.74 -3.93 5.98
CA PHE A 66 15.25 -4.90 6.96
C PHE A 66 15.16 -4.25 8.35
N TYR A 67 13.95 -4.21 8.91
CA TYR A 67 13.63 -3.46 10.13
C TYR A 67 14.53 -3.83 11.32
N ASN A 68 14.87 -5.12 11.45
CA ASN A 68 15.69 -5.61 12.56
C ASN A 68 17.18 -5.26 12.41
N THR A 69 17.65 -5.01 11.19
CA THR A 69 19.08 -4.84 10.90
C THR A 69 19.43 -3.38 10.60
N GLY A 70 18.51 -2.63 9.99
CA GLY A 70 18.75 -1.26 9.53
C GLY A 70 19.69 -1.21 8.33
N TYR A 71 20.38 -0.07 8.16
CA TYR A 71 21.31 0.15 7.07
C TYR A 71 22.64 -0.60 7.31
N ILE A 72 23.04 -1.43 6.36
CA ILE A 72 24.29 -2.21 6.40
C ILE A 72 25.16 -1.98 5.16
N GLY A 73 24.99 -0.83 4.50
CA GLY A 73 25.56 -0.56 3.19
C GLY A 73 24.60 -0.88 2.05
N ASP A 74 25.06 -0.69 0.82
CA ASP A 74 24.21 -0.71 -0.37
C ASP A 74 23.58 -2.08 -0.65
N ASN A 75 24.23 -3.15 -0.20
CA ASN A 75 23.71 -4.52 -0.29
C ASN A 75 22.46 -4.76 0.59
N GLY A 76 22.17 -3.85 1.52
CA GLY A 76 21.00 -3.92 2.39
C GLY A 76 19.77 -3.21 1.84
N ASN A 77 19.88 -2.51 0.70
CA ASN A 77 18.77 -1.78 0.09
C ASN A 77 17.70 -2.76 -0.42
N VAL A 78 16.44 -2.52 -0.04
CA VAL A 78 15.28 -3.23 -0.58
C VAL A 78 14.45 -2.26 -1.40
N PHE A 79 14.50 -2.40 -2.72
CA PHE A 79 13.68 -1.63 -3.66
C PHE A 79 12.41 -2.41 -4.00
N PHE A 80 11.24 -1.78 -3.90
CA PHE A 80 9.97 -2.45 -4.17
C PHE A 80 8.88 -1.47 -4.60
N ASP A 81 7.87 -2.02 -5.27
CA ASP A 81 6.73 -1.29 -5.80
C ASP A 81 5.48 -1.54 -4.92
N GLU A 82 4.48 -0.65 -4.97
CA GLU A 82 3.28 -0.71 -4.11
C GLU A 82 2.54 -2.06 -4.24
N PHE A 83 2.46 -2.59 -5.46
CA PHE A 83 1.77 -3.85 -5.74
C PHE A 83 2.44 -5.08 -5.08
N ALA A 84 3.70 -4.96 -4.64
CA ALA A 84 4.42 -6.04 -3.97
C ALA A 84 4.10 -6.12 -2.47
N VAL A 85 3.43 -5.11 -1.90
CA VAL A 85 3.12 -5.05 -0.48
C VAL A 85 1.94 -5.96 -0.14
N GLU A 86 2.09 -6.73 0.93
CA GLU A 86 1.04 -7.59 1.50
C GLU A 86 0.39 -6.92 2.72
N ARG A 87 1.21 -6.33 3.61
CA ARG A 87 0.76 -5.68 4.85
C ARG A 87 1.59 -4.44 5.16
N VAL A 88 0.95 -3.46 5.79
CA VAL A 88 1.54 -2.20 6.26
C VAL A 88 1.27 -2.06 7.76
N TYR A 89 2.27 -1.60 8.51
CA TYR A 89 2.19 -1.22 9.91
C TYR A 89 2.63 0.23 10.04
N HIS A 90 1.69 1.10 10.37
CA HIS A 90 1.97 2.51 10.55
C HIS A 90 2.69 2.76 11.87
N ALA A 91 3.84 3.44 11.79
CA ALA A 91 4.62 3.78 12.97
C ALA A 91 4.11 5.10 13.56
N GLU A 92 3.42 5.02 14.69
CA GLU A 92 2.98 6.21 15.42
C GLU A 92 3.97 6.56 16.54
N TYR A 93 4.44 7.81 16.57
CA TYR A 93 5.11 8.34 17.76
C TYR A 93 4.08 8.54 18.88
N LYS A 94 4.33 7.93 20.04
CA LYS A 94 3.55 8.15 21.26
C LYS A 94 4.43 8.82 22.30
N GLU A 95 4.11 10.06 22.61
CA GLU A 95 4.70 10.76 23.74
C GLU A 95 4.31 10.03 25.04
N LYS A 96 5.27 9.86 25.95
CA LYS A 96 5.10 9.12 27.21
C LYS A 96 4.63 10.02 28.34
#